data_AF-A0A520BDG9-F1
#
_entry.id   AF-A0A520BDG9-F1
#
_cell.length_a   1.000
_cell.length_b   1.000
_cell.length_c   1.000
_cell.angle_alpha   90.00
_cell.angle_beta   90.00
_cell.angle_gamma   90.00
#
_symmetry.space_group_name_H-M   'P 1'
#
loop_
_entity.id
_entity.type
_entity.pdbx_description
1 polymer ?
#
loop_
_entity_poly.entity_id
_entity_poly.type
_entity_poly.pdbx_seq_one_letter_code
_entity_poly.pdbx_strand_id
1 'polypeptide(L)' 'MRGYKIYFAFGVIMILIYLVAQFNKPIPTDWSASYLKKDKIPYGTFILYNRLKDISPKASVKNSNLPFYNTVKDKGFK' A
#
# COMPACT_ATOMS: atom_id res chain seq x y z
N MET A 1 -52.37 -1.51 -11.24
CA MET A 1 -51.09 -2.17 -11.57
C MET A 1 -49.93 -1.20 -11.96
N ARG A 2 -49.94 0.08 -11.54
CA ARG A 2 -48.88 1.05 -11.92
C ARG A 2 -47.84 1.29 -10.82
N GLY A 3 -48.24 1.19 -9.55
CA GLY A 3 -47.36 1.44 -8.40
C GLY A 3 -46.20 0.44 -8.26
N TYR A 4 -46.43 -0.85 -8.51
CA TYR A 4 -45.37 -1.87 -8.37
C TYR A 4 -44.18 -1.65 -9.30
N LYS A 5 -44.40 -1.04 -10.49
CA LYS A 5 -43.31 -0.73 -11.42
C LYS A 5 -42.38 0.34 -10.87
N ILE A 6 -42.93 1.29 -10.10
CA ILE A 6 -42.16 2.36 -9.46
C ILE A 6 -41.33 1.80 -8.32
N TYR A 7 -41.91 0.96 -7.46
CA TYR A 7 -41.16 0.29 -6.39
C TYR A 7 -40.05 -0.61 -6.96
N PHE A 8 -40.33 -1.33 -8.05
CA PHE A 8 -39.32 -2.15 -8.73
C PHE A 8 -38.18 -1.30 -9.31
N ALA A 9 -38.50 -0.22 -10.03
CA ALA A 9 -37.50 0.70 -10.56
C ALA A 9 -36.64 1.31 -9.44
N PHE A 10 -37.25 1.71 -8.33
CA PHE A 10 -36.54 2.24 -7.17
C PHE A 10 -35.60 1.19 -6.56
N GLY A 11 -36.05 -0.05 -6.40
CA GLY A 11 -35.21 -1.15 -5.92
C GLY A 11 -33.99 -1.38 -6.81
N VAL A 12 -34.17 -1.37 -8.14
CA VAL A 12 -33.07 -1.49 -9.10
C VAL A 12 -32.08 -0.33 -8.96
N ILE A 13 -32.57 0.91 -8.83
CA ILE A 13 -31.72 2.09 -8.64
C ILE A 13 -30.91 1.99 -7.35
N MET A 14 -31.52 1.58 -6.23
CA MET A 14 -30.80 1.39 -4.96
C MET A 14 -29.69 0.34 -5.07
N ILE A 15 -29.94 -0.76 -5.77
CA ILE A 15 -28.93 -1.81 -6.01
C ILE A 15 -27.78 -1.25 -6.85
N LEU A 16 -28.08 -0.49 -7.92
CA LEU A 16 -27.05 0.12 -8.76
C LEU A 16 -26.16 1.09 -7.97
N ILE A 17 -26.75 1.94 -7.13
CA ILE A 17 -26.02 2.87 -6.26
C ILE A 17 -25.12 2.09 -5.29
N TYR A 18 -25.65 1.03 -4.67
CA TYR A 18 -24.88 0.18 -3.76
C TYR A 18 -23.67 -0.48 -4.45
N LEU A 19 -23.86 -1.01 -5.66
CA LEU A 19 -22.78 -1.63 -6.42
C LEU A 19 -21.71 -0.61 -6.79
N VAL A 20 -22.10 0.59 -7.26
CA VAL A 20 -21.14 1.67 -7.53
C VAL A 20 -20.34 2.02 -6.28
N ALA A 21 -20.99 2.13 -5.12
CA ALA A 21 -20.29 2.40 -3.86
C ALA A 21 -19.29 1.29 -3.48
N GLN A 22 -19.66 0.02 -3.66
CA GLN A 22 -18.78 -1.12 -3.38
C GLN A 22 -17.58 -1.18 -4.33
N PHE A 23 -17.77 -0.95 -5.63
CA PHE A 23 -16.68 -0.99 -6.59
C PHE A 23 -15.70 0.17 -6.44
N ASN A 24 -16.16 1.33 -5.95
CA ASN A 24 -15.30 2.48 -5.67
C ASN A 24 -14.70 2.45 -4.25
N LYS A 25 -14.99 1.41 -3.45
CA LYS A 25 -14.42 1.27 -2.12
C LYS A 25 -12.89 1.10 -2.24
N PRO A 26 -12.08 1.92 -1.55
CA PRO A 26 -10.64 1.77 -1.56
C PRO A 26 -10.25 0.42 -0.94
N ILE A 27 -9.18 -0.17 -1.48
CA ILE A 27 -8.56 -1.37 -0.93
C ILE A 27 -8.10 -1.05 0.49
N PRO A 28 -8.34 -1.93 1.49
CA PRO A 28 -7.87 -1.70 2.85
C PRO A 28 -6.34 -1.57 2.86
N THR A 29 -5.83 -0.65 3.67
CA THR A 29 -4.39 -0.48 3.85
C THR A 29 -3.80 -1.77 4.44
N ASP A 30 -2.79 -2.31 3.76
CA ASP A 30 -2.02 -3.44 4.27
C ASP A 30 -1.03 -2.97 5.34
N TRP A 31 -1.08 -3.59 6.52
CA TRP A 31 -0.20 -3.33 7.67
C TRP A 31 0.73 -4.50 7.96
N SER A 32 0.99 -5.36 6.98
CA SER A 32 1.99 -6.41 7.09
C SER A 32 3.40 -5.82 7.22
N ALA A 33 4.27 -6.46 8.00
CA ALA A 33 5.65 -6.02 8.18
C ALA A 33 6.51 -6.51 7.01
N SER A 34 6.87 -5.61 6.09
CA SER A 34 7.69 -5.97 4.92
C SER A 34 9.12 -5.42 4.98
N TYR A 35 9.38 -4.27 5.61
CA TYR A 35 10.70 -3.61 5.70
C TYR A 35 11.46 -3.41 4.37
N LEU A 36 10.87 -3.78 3.22
CA LEU A 36 11.46 -3.64 1.91
C LEU A 36 11.33 -2.19 1.42
N LYS A 37 12.39 -1.69 0.80
CA LYS A 37 12.45 -0.32 0.27
C LYS A 37 11.50 -0.07 -0.91
N LYS A 38 11.00 -1.13 -1.55
CA LYS A 38 10.08 -1.03 -2.69
C LYS A 38 8.62 -0.93 -2.25
N ASP A 39 8.31 -1.32 -1.01
CA ASP A 39 6.93 -1.43 -0.56
C ASP A 39 6.45 -0.11 0.03
N LYS A 40 5.28 0.33 -0.46
CA LYS A 40 4.66 1.61 -0.10
C LYS A 40 3.65 1.48 1.05
N ILE A 41 3.53 0.30 1.64
CA ILE A 41 2.73 0.07 2.85
C ILE A 41 3.38 0.78 4.05
N PRO A 42 2.64 1.04 5.15
CA PRO A 42 3.17 1.78 6.30
C PRO A 42 4.45 1.19 6.90
N TYR A 43 4.56 -0.13 6.97
CA TYR A 43 5.76 -0.83 7.45
C TYR A 43 6.77 -1.18 6.35
N GLY A 44 6.59 -0.65 5.15
CA GLY A 44 7.63 -0.61 4.13
C GLY A 44 8.66 0.48 4.44
N THR A 45 9.82 0.43 3.80
CA THR A 45 10.88 1.43 3.99
C THR A 45 11.03 2.38 2.79
N PHE A 46 10.00 2.49 1.94
CA PHE A 46 10.04 3.31 0.73
C PHE A 46 10.33 4.79 0.98
N ILE A 47 9.62 5.42 1.92
CA ILE A 47 9.83 6.83 2.25
C ILE A 47 11.23 7.01 2.86
N LEU A 48 11.60 6.16 3.81
CA LEU A 48 12.91 6.19 4.45
C LEU A 48 14.04 6.09 3.41
N TYR A 49 13.95 5.15 2.47
CA TYR A 49 14.95 4.98 1.41
C TYR A 49 15.05 6.21 0.50
N ASN A 50 13.92 6.78 0.07
CA ASN A 50 13.90 7.93 -0.82
C ASN A 50 14.36 9.22 -0.14
N ARG A 51 14.10 9.36 1.15
CA ARG A 51 14.46 10.54 1.98
C ARG A 51 15.76 10.37 2.73
N LEU A 52 16.47 9.26 2.53
CA LEU A 52 17.72 8.97 3.25
C LEU A 52 18.79 10.04 3.02
N LYS A 53 18.86 10.60 1.79
CA LYS A 53 19.78 11.69 1.46
C LYS A 53 19.38 13.03 2.10
N ASP A 54 18.09 13.25 2.32
CA ASP A 54 17.59 14.47 2.96
C ASP A 54 17.98 14.47 4.44
N ILE A 55 17.94 13.28 5.08
CA ILE A 55 18.28 13.10 6.49
C ILE A 55 19.79 12.98 6.70
N SER A 56 20.49 12.32 5.78
CA SER A 56 21.94 12.07 5.87
C SER A 56 22.63 12.31 4.52
N PRO A 57 22.86 13.59 4.15
CA PRO A 57 23.37 13.96 2.83
C PRO A 57 24.80 13.48 2.57
N LYS A 58 25.59 13.22 3.62
CA LYS A 58 26.97 12.74 3.52
C LYS A 58 27.11 11.22 3.64
N ALA A 59 26.02 10.48 3.86
CA ALA A 59 26.09 9.03 4.01
C ALA A 59 26.34 8.32 2.67
N SER A 60 27.30 7.40 2.67
CA SER A 60 27.52 6.48 1.54
C SER A 60 26.50 5.34 1.58
N VAL A 61 25.44 5.44 0.79
CA VAL A 61 24.39 4.41 0.69
C VAL A 61 24.82 3.29 -0.27
N LYS A 62 24.93 2.07 0.24
CA LYS A 62 25.22 0.86 -0.56
C LYS A 62 24.00 -0.06 -0.57
N ASN A 63 23.60 -0.52 -1.74
CA ASN A 63 22.52 -1.49 -1.90
C ASN A 63 23.06 -2.93 -1.88
N SER A 64 22.31 -3.84 -1.26
CA SER A 64 22.59 -5.27 -1.26
C SER A 64 21.34 -6.02 -1.71
N ASN A 65 21.55 -7.09 -2.50
CA ASN A 65 20.49 -8.02 -2.90
C ASN A 65 20.40 -9.23 -1.96
N LEU A 66 21.23 -9.27 -0.92
CA LEU A 66 21.21 -10.30 0.11
C LEU A 66 20.33 -9.84 1.29
N PRO A 67 19.77 -10.77 2.07
CA PRO A 67 19.14 -10.43 3.34
C PRO A 67 20.06 -9.57 4.21
N PHE A 68 19.44 -8.70 5.02
CA PHE A 68 20.17 -7.75 5.88
C PHE A 68 21.21 -8.47 6.75
N TYR A 69 20.83 -9.59 7.36
CA TYR A 69 21.70 -10.40 8.21
C TYR A 69 22.99 -10.80 7.49
N ASN A 70 22.89 -11.37 6.29
CA ASN A 70 24.05 -11.79 5.50
C ASN A 70 24.92 -10.59 5.12
N THR A 71 24.28 -9.48 4.74
CA THR A 71 24.99 -8.26 4.35
C THR A 71 25.84 -7.70 5.50
N VAL A 72 25.29 -7.64 6.72
CA VAL A 72 26.01 -7.14 7.90
C VAL A 72 27.08 -8.12 8.35
N LYS A 73 26.77 -9.42 8.36
CA LYS A 73 27.68 -10.49 8.79
C LYS A 73 28.87 -10.65 7.84
N ASP A 74 28.63 -10.72 6.54
CA ASP A 74 29.65 -11.11 5.56
C ASP A 74 30.50 -9.93 5.11
N LYS A 75 29.93 -8.70 5.07
CA LYS A 75 30.67 -7.52 4.59
C LYS A 75 31.45 -6.78 5.66
N GLY A 76 31.44 -7.25 6.92
CA GLY A 76 32.23 -6.68 8.00
C GLY A 76 32.11 -5.15 8.08
N PHE A 77 30.87 -4.63 8.10
CA PHE A 77 30.60 -3.22 8.31
C PHE A 77 31.15 -2.83 9.71
N LYS A 78 32.39 -2.34 9.74
CA LYS A 78 33.00 -1.62 10.86
C LYS A 78 32.75 -0.12 10.69
#